data_AF-A0A5E4MLU7-F1
#
_entry.id   AF-A0A5E4MLU7-F1
#
_cell.length_a   1.000
_cell.length_b   1.000
_cell.length_c   1.000
_cell.angle_alpha   90.00
_cell.angle_beta   90.00
_cell.angle_gamma   90.00
#
_symmetry.space_group_name_H-M   'P 1'
#
loop_
_entity.id
_entity.type
_entity.pdbx_description
1 polymer ?
#
loop_
_entity_poly.entity_id
_entity_poly.type
_entity_poly.pdbx_seq_one_letter_code
_entity_poly.pdbx_strand_id
1 'polypeptide(L)'
;MAKSTKEGAEGETESSDQIQPAIESVVDKSIDDPLPELSNEVYNCDRQYAIVLAELMSIKDREKVYKWLERFDTMSDCENREDRDLYLKFLILSLNNGILVPPFTKAPPPGLRPLSNIMPRSVHNLIYKNKYVTGDCNPPEDMDSKIYSPPDEVEPRLFLSRQPIPRNGGVVYAAAFSR
;
A
#
# COMPACT_ATOMS: atom_id res chain seq x y z
N MET A 1 -25.05 -60.77 -5.07
CA MET A 1 -25.70 -61.53 -3.97
C MET A 1 -25.04 -61.02 -2.69
N ALA A 2 -25.66 -60.04 -2.00
CA ALA A 2 -26.62 -60.21 -0.90
C ALA A 2 -25.96 -60.85 0.35
N LYS A 3 -26.05 -60.36 1.58
CA LYS A 3 -26.82 -59.27 2.20
C LYS A 3 -26.22 -58.98 3.59
N SER A 4 -26.50 -57.77 4.07
CA SER A 4 -26.08 -57.12 5.32
C SER A 4 -26.76 -57.66 6.60
N THR A 5 -26.36 -57.04 7.74
CA THR A 5 -27.09 -56.83 9.02
C THR A 5 -26.56 -57.70 10.19
N LYS A 6 -26.16 -57.20 11.38
CA LYS A 6 -26.83 -56.24 12.29
C LYS A 6 -25.92 -55.75 13.47
N GLU A 7 -26.15 -54.51 13.93
CA GLU A 7 -26.15 -53.87 15.30
C GLU A 7 -25.26 -54.41 16.43
N GLY A 8 -24.77 -53.68 17.46
CA GLY A 8 -25.01 -52.36 18.08
C GLY A 8 -24.21 -52.35 19.41
N ALA A 9 -23.50 -51.27 19.76
CA ALA A 9 -23.85 -50.26 20.79
C ALA A 9 -23.48 -50.61 22.27
N GLU A 10 -22.72 -49.68 22.89
CA GLU A 10 -22.60 -49.37 24.34
C GLU A 10 -21.90 -50.42 25.24
N GLY A 11 -21.08 -50.10 26.25
CA GLY A 11 -20.70 -48.87 26.91
C GLY A 11 -19.78 -49.19 28.11
N GLU A 12 -19.12 -48.15 28.63
CA GLU A 12 -18.64 -47.98 30.01
C GLU A 12 -17.47 -48.84 30.54
N THR A 13 -16.34 -48.16 30.79
CA THR A 13 -15.59 -48.38 32.04
C THR A 13 -14.98 -47.07 32.48
N GLU A 14 -15.39 -46.66 33.67
CA GLU A 14 -15.01 -45.47 34.41
C GLU A 14 -13.68 -45.70 35.17
N SER A 15 -13.08 -44.59 35.59
CA SER A 15 -12.07 -44.44 36.66
C SER A 15 -10.61 -44.23 36.25
N SER A 16 -10.28 -42.93 36.19
CA SER A 16 -9.14 -42.25 36.80
C SER A 16 -7.89 -43.07 37.15
N ASP A 17 -6.80 -42.76 36.44
CA ASP A 17 -5.56 -42.45 37.12
C ASP A 17 -4.75 -41.37 36.37
N GLN A 18 -4.10 -40.55 37.18
CA GLN A 18 -3.51 -39.25 36.87
C GLN A 18 -2.34 -39.32 35.87
N ILE A 19 -2.42 -38.54 34.79
CA ILE A 19 -1.24 -38.04 34.07
C ILE A 19 -1.51 -36.59 33.66
N GLN A 20 -0.94 -35.64 34.41
CA GLN A 20 -0.79 -34.26 33.92
C GLN A 20 0.28 -34.24 32.81
N PRO A 21 0.04 -33.47 31.75
CA PRO A 21 1.12 -32.69 31.17
C PRO A 21 0.79 -31.20 31.31
N ALA A 22 1.76 -30.50 31.87
CA ALA A 22 1.81 -29.05 31.99
C ALA A 22 1.37 -28.38 30.68
N ILE A 23 0.24 -27.68 30.74
CA ILE A 23 -0.17 -26.72 29.73
C ILE A 23 0.65 -25.47 30.03
N GLU A 24 1.91 -25.46 29.59
CA GLU A 24 2.74 -24.27 29.69
C GLU A 24 2.17 -23.27 28.68
N SER A 25 1.52 -22.26 29.24
CA SER A 25 0.92 -21.14 28.55
C SER A 25 1.94 -20.50 27.62
N VAL A 26 1.77 -20.70 26.32
CA VAL A 26 2.34 -19.79 25.32
C VAL A 26 1.57 -18.49 25.47
N VAL A 27 2.10 -17.62 26.34
CA VAL A 27 1.71 -16.23 26.48
C VAL A 27 1.77 -15.61 25.09
N ASP A 28 0.59 -15.32 24.56
CA ASP A 28 0.36 -14.49 23.39
C ASP A 28 0.92 -13.11 23.72
N LYS A 29 2.20 -12.88 23.38
CA LYS A 29 2.79 -11.55 23.45
C LYS A 29 2.23 -10.78 22.25
N SER A 30 1.15 -10.05 22.51
CA SER A 30 0.68 -8.98 21.65
C SER A 30 1.87 -8.05 21.35
N ILE A 31 2.30 -8.11 20.10
CA ILE A 31 3.26 -7.19 19.50
C ILE A 31 2.50 -5.88 19.33
N ASP A 32 2.61 -4.99 20.31
CA ASP A 32 2.24 -3.59 20.17
C ASP A 32 3.38 -2.87 19.43
N ASP A 33 3.53 -3.17 18.14
CA ASP A 33 4.25 -2.27 17.25
C ASP A 33 3.39 -1.00 17.12
N PRO A 34 3.93 0.20 17.42
CA PRO A 34 3.17 1.43 17.33
C PRO A 34 2.68 1.62 15.89
N LEU A 35 1.38 1.87 15.75
CA LEU A 35 0.75 2.22 14.48
C LEU A 35 1.55 3.37 13.83
N PRO A 36 1.87 3.30 12.53
CA PRO A 36 2.54 4.40 11.85
C PRO A 36 1.69 5.66 12.00
N GLU A 37 2.33 6.76 12.43
CA GLU A 37 1.64 8.02 12.69
C GLU A 37 0.83 8.44 11.47
N LEU A 38 -0.49 8.57 11.66
CA LEU A 38 -1.41 9.13 10.68
C LEU A 38 -1.15 10.64 10.62
N SER A 39 -0.06 11.05 10.00
CA SER A 39 0.28 12.45 9.77
C SER A 39 -0.18 12.86 8.37
N ASN A 40 -0.58 14.13 8.20
CA ASN A 40 -0.98 14.61 6.88
C ASN A 40 0.23 14.68 5.92
N GLU A 41 1.44 14.74 6.45
CA GLU A 41 2.67 14.71 5.66
C GLU A 41 2.88 13.33 5.03
N VAL A 42 2.70 12.25 5.81
CA VAL A 42 2.79 10.87 5.30
C VAL A 42 1.76 10.64 4.19
N TYR A 43 0.52 11.07 4.40
CA TYR A 43 -0.52 11.00 3.36
C TYR A 43 -0.10 11.75 2.08
N ASN A 44 0.45 12.96 2.22
CA ASN A 44 0.88 13.74 1.06
C ASN A 44 2.02 13.05 0.30
N CYS A 45 2.99 12.46 1.00
CA CYS A 45 4.07 11.68 0.40
C CYS A 45 3.53 10.45 -0.36
N ASP A 46 2.69 9.65 0.29
CA ASP A 46 2.03 8.48 -0.31
C ASP A 46 1.19 8.90 -1.54
N ARG A 47 0.48 10.02 -1.46
CA ARG A 47 -0.33 10.56 -2.56
C ARG A 47 0.54 10.95 -3.76
N GLN A 48 1.65 11.66 -3.54
CA GLN A 48 2.58 12.01 -4.62
C GLN A 48 3.20 10.76 -5.24
N TYR A 49 3.56 9.79 -4.40
CA TYR A 49 4.09 8.52 -4.88
C TYR A 49 3.08 7.77 -5.76
N ALA A 50 1.81 7.72 -5.36
CA ALA A 50 0.73 7.15 -6.17
C ALA A 50 0.56 7.86 -7.52
N ILE A 51 0.69 9.18 -7.58
CA ILE A 51 0.66 9.96 -8.83
C ILE A 51 1.78 9.52 -9.76
N VAL A 52 3.01 9.44 -9.26
CA VAL A 52 4.17 9.01 -10.04
C VAL A 52 3.97 7.60 -10.59
N LEU A 53 3.46 6.67 -9.78
CA LEU A 53 3.16 5.31 -10.24
C LEU A 53 2.02 5.26 -11.26
N ALA A 54 1.02 6.14 -11.14
CA ALA A 54 -0.09 6.23 -12.10
C ALA A 54 0.36 6.62 -13.51
N GLU A 55 1.45 7.40 -13.64
CA GLU A 55 2.03 7.74 -14.94
C GLU A 55 2.63 6.54 -15.68
N LEU A 56 2.94 5.46 -14.96
CA LEU A 56 3.40 4.20 -15.55
C LEU A 56 2.24 3.33 -16.07
N MET A 57 0.99 3.68 -15.76
CA MET A 57 -0.21 2.92 -16.13
C MET A 57 -0.75 3.30 -17.51
N SER A 58 -1.71 2.51 -18.00
CA SER A 58 -2.48 2.86 -19.19
C SER A 58 -3.27 4.15 -18.97
N ILE A 59 -3.51 4.94 -20.04
CA ILE A 59 -4.27 6.20 -19.93
C ILE A 59 -5.64 5.99 -19.26
N LYS A 60 -6.33 4.88 -19.60
CA LYS A 60 -7.65 4.54 -19.06
C LYS A 60 -7.62 4.23 -17.57
N ASP A 61 -6.55 3.57 -17.10
CA ASP A 61 -6.42 3.23 -15.69
C ASP A 61 -5.93 4.41 -14.87
N ARG A 62 -5.02 5.21 -15.45
CA ARG A 62 -4.56 6.48 -14.87
C ARG A 62 -5.72 7.42 -14.55
N GLU A 63 -6.70 7.56 -15.45
CA GLU A 63 -7.92 8.35 -15.18
C GLU A 63 -8.71 7.85 -13.96
N LYS A 64 -8.80 6.53 -13.75
CA LYS A 64 -9.48 5.96 -12.58
C LYS A 64 -8.71 6.26 -11.31
N VAL A 65 -7.38 6.14 -11.35
CA VAL A 65 -6.49 6.44 -10.23
C VAL A 65 -6.67 7.89 -9.80
N TYR A 66 -6.65 8.84 -10.73
CA TYR A 66 -6.87 10.26 -10.41
C TYR A 66 -8.25 10.52 -9.78
N LYS A 67 -9.32 9.84 -10.23
CA LYS A 67 -10.65 9.93 -9.59
C LYS A 67 -10.65 9.42 -8.14
N TRP A 68 -9.89 8.36 -7.85
CA TRP A 68 -9.73 7.86 -6.48
C TRP A 68 -8.91 8.81 -5.62
N LEU A 69 -7.84 9.40 -6.15
CA LEU A 69 -7.04 10.39 -5.43
C LEU A 69 -7.85 11.65 -5.10
N GLU A 70 -8.61 12.17 -6.06
CA GLU A 70 -9.54 13.29 -5.82
C GLU A 70 -10.54 12.95 -4.71
N ARG A 71 -11.05 11.72 -4.70
CA ARG A 71 -11.93 11.26 -3.62
C ARG A 71 -11.22 11.27 -2.26
N PHE A 72 -9.98 10.77 -2.17
CA PHE A 72 -9.22 10.79 -0.92
C PHE A 72 -9.00 12.20 -0.39
N ASP A 73 -8.77 13.17 -1.28
CA ASP A 73 -8.59 14.57 -0.91
C ASP A 73 -9.86 15.20 -0.30
N THR A 74 -11.04 14.74 -0.74
CA THR A 74 -12.33 15.17 -0.16
C THR A 74 -12.62 14.55 1.20
N MET A 75 -11.89 13.52 1.63
CA MET A 75 -12.09 12.81 2.89
C MET A 75 -11.07 13.26 3.95
N SER A 76 -10.98 14.57 4.15
CA SER A 76 -10.11 15.21 5.15
C SER A 76 -10.65 15.15 6.59
N ASP A 77 -11.88 14.63 6.77
CA ASP A 77 -12.52 14.51 8.09
C ASP A 77 -11.87 13.41 8.94
N CYS A 78 -11.71 13.69 10.25
CA CYS A 78 -11.00 12.82 11.20
C CYS A 78 -11.53 11.37 11.24
N GLU A 79 -12.84 11.17 11.11
CA GLU A 79 -13.49 9.84 11.19
C GLU A 79 -13.15 8.93 10.02
N ASN A 80 -12.82 9.49 8.84
CA ASN A 80 -12.56 8.71 7.63
C ASN A 80 -11.07 8.66 7.26
N ARG A 81 -10.21 9.21 8.12
CA ARG A 81 -8.78 9.40 7.84
C ARG A 81 -8.03 8.07 7.79
N GLU A 82 -8.33 7.16 8.71
CA GLU A 82 -7.73 5.82 8.75
C GLU A 82 -8.08 5.01 7.50
N ASP A 83 -9.36 5.00 7.14
CA ASP A 83 -9.83 4.30 5.93
C ASP A 83 -9.20 4.90 4.68
N ARG A 84 -9.11 6.23 4.58
CA ARG A 84 -8.42 6.92 3.47
C ARG A 84 -6.97 6.43 3.33
N ASP A 85 -6.22 6.41 4.43
CA ASP A 85 -4.80 6.05 4.42
C ASP A 85 -4.61 4.57 4.08
N LEU A 86 -5.47 3.67 4.58
CA LEU A 86 -5.46 2.25 4.22
C LEU A 86 -5.78 2.01 2.75
N TYR A 87 -6.78 2.71 2.21
CA TYR A 87 -7.13 2.65 0.80
C TYR A 87 -6.00 3.17 -0.10
N LEU A 88 -5.33 4.24 0.31
CA LEU A 88 -4.19 4.80 -0.42
C LEU A 88 -3.02 3.81 -0.45
N LYS A 89 -2.66 3.19 0.68
CA LYS A 89 -1.64 2.14 0.73
C LYS A 89 -1.99 0.96 -0.16
N PHE A 90 -3.25 0.54 -0.18
CA PHE A 90 -3.69 -0.52 -1.08
C PHE A 90 -3.62 -0.13 -2.57
N LEU A 91 -3.94 1.13 -2.88
CA LEU A 91 -3.81 1.67 -4.23
C LEU A 91 -2.33 1.64 -4.67
N ILE A 92 -1.41 2.12 -3.84
CA ILE A 92 0.03 2.10 -4.10
C ILE A 92 0.52 0.66 -4.35
N LEU A 93 0.10 -0.30 -3.52
CA LEU A 93 0.43 -1.71 -3.72
C LEU A 93 -0.05 -2.25 -5.08
N SER A 94 -1.26 -1.86 -5.47
CA SER A 94 -1.85 -2.25 -6.76
C SER A 94 -1.05 -1.65 -7.94
N LEU A 95 -0.70 -0.37 -7.83
CA LEU A 95 0.07 0.36 -8.82
C LEU A 95 1.50 -0.19 -8.97
N ASN A 96 2.16 -0.56 -7.86
CA ASN A 96 3.47 -1.19 -7.88
C ASN A 96 3.49 -2.53 -8.62
N ASN A 97 2.40 -3.29 -8.53
CA ASN A 97 2.24 -4.53 -9.29
C ASN A 97 1.88 -4.30 -10.77
N GLY A 98 1.67 -3.04 -11.16
CA GLY A 98 1.34 -2.65 -12.53
C GLY A 98 -0.09 -2.99 -12.96
N ILE A 99 -0.95 -3.45 -12.05
CA ILE A 99 -2.32 -3.87 -12.35
C ILE A 99 -3.28 -3.26 -11.34
N LEU A 100 -4.28 -2.56 -11.85
CA LEU A 100 -5.35 -1.99 -11.04
C LEU A 100 -6.34 -3.10 -10.63
N VAL A 101 -6.45 -3.37 -9.34
CA VAL A 101 -7.36 -4.38 -8.78
C VAL A 101 -8.61 -3.75 -8.17
N PRO A 102 -9.72 -4.49 -7.99
CA PRO A 102 -10.88 -4.00 -7.25
C PRO A 102 -10.49 -3.52 -5.84
N PRO A 103 -11.03 -2.39 -5.35
CA PRO A 103 -12.15 -1.62 -5.90
C PRO A 103 -11.77 -0.56 -6.94
N PHE A 104 -10.48 -0.36 -7.22
CA PHE A 104 -9.98 0.74 -8.04
C PHE A 104 -10.32 0.63 -9.54
N THR A 105 -10.77 -0.55 -9.98
CA THR A 105 -11.25 -0.77 -11.34
C THR A 105 -12.54 -0.01 -11.68
N LYS A 106 -13.26 0.49 -10.66
CA LYS A 106 -14.49 1.28 -10.79
C LYS A 106 -14.29 2.67 -10.17
N ALA A 107 -15.21 3.59 -10.46
CA ALA A 107 -15.23 4.89 -9.81
C ALA A 107 -15.46 4.75 -8.28
N PRO A 108 -14.90 5.65 -7.46
CA PRO A 108 -15.08 5.62 -6.02
C PRO A 108 -16.57 5.78 -5.63
N PRO A 109 -17.07 5.00 -4.67
CA PRO A 109 -18.42 5.18 -4.13
C PRO A 109 -18.52 6.46 -3.28
N PRO A 110 -19.75 6.99 -3.07
CA PRO A 110 -19.98 8.20 -2.26
C PRO A 110 -19.63 8.03 -0.77
N GLY A 111 -19.48 6.80 -0.29
CA GLY A 111 -18.95 6.47 1.03
C GLY A 111 -18.02 5.26 0.93
N LEU A 112 -16.84 5.36 1.56
CA LEU A 112 -15.94 4.21 1.66
C LEU A 112 -16.48 3.25 2.70
N ARG A 113 -16.38 1.96 2.39
CA ARG A 113 -16.60 0.91 3.38
C ARG A 113 -15.25 0.52 3.94
N PRO A 114 -15.15 0.07 5.20
CA PRO A 114 -13.89 -0.41 5.75
C PRO A 114 -13.25 -1.45 4.85
N LEU A 115 -11.95 -1.31 4.58
CA LEU A 115 -11.25 -2.16 3.61
C LEU A 115 -11.28 -3.64 4.03
N SER A 116 -11.35 -3.90 5.35
CA SER A 116 -11.54 -5.21 5.96
C SER A 116 -12.78 -5.97 5.45
N ASN A 117 -13.80 -5.27 4.97
CA ASN A 117 -15.06 -5.86 4.49
C ASN A 117 -15.01 -6.22 3.00
N ILE A 118 -14.04 -5.69 2.26
CA ILE A 118 -13.94 -5.86 0.80
C ILE A 118 -12.78 -6.78 0.45
N MET A 119 -11.75 -6.82 1.28
CA MET A 119 -10.48 -7.49 1.00
C MET A 119 -10.28 -8.76 1.83
N PRO A 120 -9.61 -9.80 1.29
CA PRO A 120 -9.16 -10.94 2.07
C PRO A 120 -8.29 -10.53 3.26
N ARG A 121 -8.48 -11.17 4.42
CA ARG A 121 -7.74 -10.88 5.66
C ARG A 121 -6.22 -10.93 5.50
N SER A 122 -5.71 -11.80 4.62
CA SER A 122 -4.28 -11.92 4.33
C SER A 122 -3.69 -10.62 3.75
N VAL A 123 -4.40 -10.00 2.80
CA VAL A 123 -3.96 -8.77 2.15
C VAL A 123 -4.16 -7.57 3.08
N HIS A 124 -5.25 -7.56 3.86
CA HIS A 124 -5.47 -6.55 4.89
C HIS A 124 -4.33 -6.54 5.92
N ASN A 125 -3.98 -7.70 6.47
CA ASN A 125 -2.88 -7.84 7.42
C ASN A 125 -1.53 -7.45 6.82
N LEU A 126 -1.34 -7.65 5.52
CA LEU A 126 -0.11 -7.30 4.84
C LEU A 126 0.09 -5.78 4.74
N ILE A 127 -0.99 -5.04 4.51
CA ILE A 127 -1.01 -3.57 4.55
C ILE A 127 -0.87 -3.06 6.00
N TYR A 128 -1.60 -3.68 6.93
CA TYR A 128 -1.66 -3.25 8.33
C TYR A 128 -0.38 -3.51 9.12
N LYS A 129 0.27 -4.67 8.89
CA LYS A 129 1.51 -5.07 9.59
C LYS A 129 2.77 -4.43 9.00
N ASN A 130 2.62 -3.32 8.27
CA ASN A 130 3.74 -2.53 7.74
C ASN A 130 4.81 -3.35 6.99
N LYS A 131 4.49 -4.52 6.43
CA LYS A 131 5.49 -5.26 5.61
C LYS A 131 5.74 -4.59 4.25
N TYR A 132 4.92 -3.61 3.91
CA TYR A 132 5.14 -2.61 2.90
C TYR A 132 5.24 -1.24 3.59
N VAL A 133 6.27 -1.03 4.39
CA VAL A 133 6.68 0.33 4.72
C VAL A 133 6.94 1.01 3.38
N THR A 134 6.07 1.94 3.01
CA THR A 134 6.39 3.06 2.11
C THR A 134 7.78 3.53 2.52
N GLY A 135 8.76 3.42 1.63
CA GLY A 135 10.17 3.68 1.93
C GLY A 135 10.29 4.84 2.90
N ASP A 136 10.91 4.55 4.05
CA ASP A 136 11.02 5.45 5.18
C ASP A 136 11.25 6.88 4.66
N CYS A 137 10.27 7.76 4.84
CA CYS A 137 10.47 9.20 4.68
C CYS A 137 11.29 9.76 5.84
N ASN A 138 12.13 8.94 6.48
CA ASN A 138 13.27 9.43 7.19
C ASN A 138 14.23 9.97 6.12
N PRO A 139 14.47 11.29 6.05
CA PRO A 139 15.68 11.72 5.37
C PRO A 139 16.81 10.92 6.01
N PRO A 140 17.70 10.26 5.25
CA PRO A 140 18.82 9.57 5.86
C PRO A 140 19.50 10.57 6.80
N GLU A 141 19.66 10.21 8.08
CA GLU A 141 20.35 11.05 9.07
C GLU A 141 21.82 11.31 8.65
N ASP A 142 22.28 10.63 7.60
CA ASP A 142 23.49 10.92 6.82
C ASP A 142 23.24 11.80 5.58
N MET A 143 22.39 12.82 5.66
CA MET A 143 22.52 14.01 4.81
C MET A 143 23.66 14.88 5.36
N ASP A 144 24.84 14.28 5.45
CA ASP A 144 26.09 14.99 5.28
C ASP A 144 25.87 15.88 4.05
N SER A 145 26.01 17.18 4.22
CA SER A 145 25.72 18.18 3.21
C SER A 145 26.38 17.77 1.90
N LYS A 146 25.64 17.04 1.04
CA LYS A 146 26.05 16.79 -0.32
C LYS A 146 25.95 18.15 -0.94
N ILE A 147 27.10 18.83 -0.94
CA ILE A 147 27.41 19.87 -1.89
C ILE A 147 26.98 19.25 -3.21
N TYR A 148 25.83 19.71 -3.73
CA TYR A 148 25.43 19.42 -5.08
C TYR A 148 26.53 20.06 -5.93
N SER A 149 27.56 19.27 -6.22
CA SER A 149 28.48 19.62 -7.28
C SER A 149 27.62 19.82 -8.51
N PRO A 150 27.80 20.92 -9.26
CA PRO A 150 27.16 21.09 -10.54
C PRO A 150 27.27 19.76 -11.32
N PRO A 151 26.22 19.32 -12.02
CA PRO A 151 26.35 18.18 -12.92
C PRO A 151 27.63 18.35 -13.73
N ASP A 152 28.42 17.28 -13.91
CA ASP A 152 29.65 17.27 -14.71
C ASP A 152 29.53 18.32 -15.81
N GLU A 153 30.47 19.25 -15.94
CA GLU A 153 30.37 20.38 -16.87
C GLU A 153 30.15 19.85 -18.31
N VAL A 154 28.88 19.66 -18.67
CA VAL A 154 28.50 19.04 -19.93
C VAL A 154 28.51 20.14 -20.95
N GLU A 155 29.19 19.91 -22.07
CA GLU A 155 29.13 20.83 -23.20
C GLU A 155 27.66 21.15 -23.52
N PRO A 156 27.27 22.46 -23.59
CA PRO A 156 25.89 22.86 -23.85
C PRO A 156 25.29 22.24 -25.13
N ARG A 157 26.15 21.83 -26.07
CA ARG A 157 25.78 21.14 -27.30
C ARG A 157 25.11 19.78 -27.08
N LEU A 158 25.40 19.10 -25.97
CA LEU A 158 24.84 17.80 -25.64
C LEU A 158 23.51 17.89 -24.87
N PHE A 159 23.10 19.11 -24.46
CA PHE A 159 21.90 19.33 -23.66
C PHE A 159 20.66 18.66 -24.26
N LEU A 160 20.39 18.87 -25.55
CA LEU A 160 19.21 18.33 -26.24
C LEU A 160 19.24 16.80 -26.35
N SER A 161 20.42 16.20 -26.48
CA SER A 161 20.58 14.75 -26.64
C SER A 161 20.27 13.94 -25.38
N ARG A 162 20.29 14.60 -24.21
CA ARG A 162 20.02 13.99 -22.91
C ARG A 162 18.63 14.31 -22.36
N GLN A 163 17.83 15.10 -23.08
CA GLN A 163 16.49 15.42 -22.61
C GLN A 163 15.59 14.17 -22.69
N PRO A 164 14.81 13.89 -21.65
CA PRO A 164 13.81 12.84 -21.72
C PRO A 164 12.82 13.16 -22.85
N ILE A 165 12.58 12.19 -23.73
CA ILE A 165 11.62 12.33 -24.84
C ILE A 165 10.23 11.97 -24.31
N PRO A 166 9.30 12.93 -24.20
CA PRO A 166 7.97 12.63 -23.70
C PRO A 166 7.23 11.69 -24.67
N ARG A 167 6.53 10.69 -24.12
CA ARG A 167 5.73 9.74 -24.92
C ARG A 167 4.55 10.42 -25.63
N ASN A 168 4.01 11.49 -25.04
CA ASN A 168 2.94 12.34 -25.59
C ASN A 168 3.21 13.81 -25.18
N GLY A 169 2.96 14.78 -26.06
CA GLY A 169 3.12 16.22 -25.79
C GLY A 169 4.25 16.90 -26.58
N GLY A 170 4.54 18.16 -26.26
CA GLY A 170 5.64 18.94 -26.86
C GLY A 170 6.63 19.42 -25.80
N VAL A 171 7.87 19.71 -26.21
CA VAL A 171 8.91 20.26 -25.32
C VAL A 171 9.10 21.74 -25.63
N VAL A 172 9.12 22.58 -24.60
CA VAL A 172 9.39 24.02 -24.71
C VAL A 172 10.66 24.34 -23.94
N TYR A 173 11.64 24.92 -24.62
CA TYR A 173 12.87 25.41 -24.01
C TYR A 173 12.81 26.94 -23.95
N ALA A 174 13.15 27.51 -22.80
CA ALA A 174 13.25 28.95 -22.59
C ALA A 174 14.67 29.30 -22.16
N ALA A 175 15.20 30.41 -22.65
CA ALA A 175 16.46 30.97 -22.21
C ALA A 175 16.22 32.40 -21.74
N ALA A 176 16.81 32.76 -20.60
CA ALA A 176 16.79 34.12 -20.07
C ALA A 176 18.19 34.72 -20.20
N PHE A 177 18.25 35.98 -20.64
CA PHE A 177 19.48 36.75 -20.73
C PHE A 177 19.28 38.03 -19.93
N SER A 178 20.15 38.28 -18.95
CA SER A 178 20.24 39.57 -18.27
C SER A 178 21.26 40.46 -18.98
N ARG A 179 21.06 41.78 -18.90
CA ARG A 179 21.96 42.77 -19.50
C ARG A 179 22.93 43.34 -18.47
#